data_AF-A0A841VKP2-F1
#
_entry.id   AF-A0A841VKP2-F1
#
_cell.length_a   1.000
_cell.length_b   1.000
_cell.length_c   1.000
_cell.angle_alpha   90.00
_cell.angle_beta   90.00
_cell.angle_gamma   90.00
#
_symmetry.space_group_name_H-M   'P 1'
#
loop_
_entity.id
_entity.type
_entity.pdbx_description
1 polymer ?
#
loop_
_entity_poly.entity_id
_entity_poly.type
_entity_poly.pdbx_seq_one_letter_code
_entity_poly.pdbx_strand_id
1 'polypeptide(L)'
;MTALTQDYQITWEKLPDDYKLPDDPVDNINQPALAAALTESLQLAGKISVNTLTTTNYGICATLNNKIVIKAPDWAFIAKINVSREEVTRSYTPELQGDIPVIVMEFISDTQETEYSIKATYPPGKWFFYERILKVPNYIIFEPDSGSIEMYRLQHTQQYILQEPDENQRYWIAEMNLYLGVWQGTRENRTGKWLRWWGEQGNLLPWGFELAQEERQRAEQERQCAERLAAQLRAAGIEPEV
;
A
#
# COMPACT_ATOMS: atom_id res chain seq x y z
N MET A 1 -46.49 29.99 1.44
CA MET A 1 -45.22 29.32 1.07
C MET A 1 -45.54 28.29 0.02
N THR A 2 -45.35 28.62 -1.25
CA THR A 2 -45.45 27.69 -2.38
C THR A 2 -44.05 27.09 -2.58
N ALA A 3 -43.88 25.81 -2.27
CA ALA A 3 -42.65 25.10 -2.59
C ALA A 3 -42.61 24.89 -4.11
N LEU A 4 -41.64 25.51 -4.78
CA LEU A 4 -41.33 25.22 -6.17
C LEU A 4 -40.64 23.84 -6.19
N THR A 5 -41.34 22.79 -6.61
CA THR A 5 -40.71 21.53 -6.98
C THR A 5 -40.08 21.74 -8.35
N GLN A 6 -38.75 21.86 -8.37
CA GLN A 6 -37.99 21.86 -9.61
C GLN A 6 -37.91 20.43 -10.13
N ASP A 7 -38.50 20.16 -11.29
CA ASP A 7 -38.36 18.88 -11.96
C ASP A 7 -36.94 18.75 -12.51
N TYR A 8 -36.16 17.83 -11.96
CA TYR A 8 -34.82 17.51 -12.46
C TYR A 8 -34.91 16.37 -13.47
N GLN A 9 -34.35 16.59 -14.66
CA GLN A 9 -34.11 15.51 -15.61
C GLN A 9 -32.80 14.81 -15.23
N ILE A 10 -32.91 13.59 -14.71
CA ILE A 10 -31.77 12.79 -14.25
C ILE A 10 -31.52 11.66 -15.26
N THR A 11 -30.30 11.54 -15.75
CA THR A 11 -29.82 10.41 -16.58
C THR A 11 -28.61 9.77 -15.92
N TRP A 12 -28.46 8.45 -16.06
CA TRP A 12 -27.43 7.64 -15.39
C TRP A 12 -26.51 6.96 -16.42
N GLU A 13 -25.84 7.77 -17.22
CA GLU A 13 -24.97 7.31 -18.30
C GLU A 13 -23.52 7.15 -17.82
N LYS A 14 -22.78 6.20 -18.40
CA LYS A 14 -21.33 6.08 -18.16
C LYS A 14 -20.65 7.34 -18.72
N LEU A 15 -19.67 7.87 -17.99
CA LEU A 15 -18.82 8.95 -18.51
C LEU A 15 -18.13 8.51 -19.81
N PRO A 16 -18.00 9.41 -20.80
CA PRO A 16 -17.18 9.17 -21.98
C PRO A 16 -15.74 8.78 -21.60
N ASP A 17 -15.10 7.91 -22.37
CA ASP A 17 -13.75 7.41 -22.05
C ASP A 17 -12.67 8.53 -22.11
N ASP A 18 -12.95 9.66 -22.78
CA ASP A 18 -12.10 10.84 -22.89
C ASP A 18 -12.44 11.96 -21.89
N TYR A 19 -13.41 11.73 -21.00
CA TYR A 19 -13.82 12.71 -20.01
C TYR A 19 -12.81 12.81 -18.87
N LYS A 20 -12.18 13.97 -18.71
CA LYS A 20 -11.27 14.27 -17.60
C LYS A 20 -12.07 14.62 -16.34
N LEU A 21 -12.08 13.70 -15.38
CA LEU A 21 -12.68 13.92 -14.07
C LEU A 21 -11.96 15.08 -13.35
N PRO A 22 -12.68 16.03 -12.73
CA PRO A 22 -12.05 17.05 -11.89
C PRO A 22 -11.45 16.42 -10.63
N ASP A 23 -10.22 16.82 -10.28
CA ASP A 23 -9.35 16.21 -9.24
C ASP A 23 -9.84 16.34 -7.78
N ASP A 24 -11.09 16.74 -7.54
CA ASP A 24 -11.64 16.86 -6.20
C ASP A 24 -13.16 16.55 -6.23
N PRO A 25 -13.63 15.36 -5.82
CA PRO A 25 -12.91 14.14 -5.43
C PRO A 25 -13.24 12.98 -6.39
N VAL A 26 -12.26 12.42 -7.09
CA VAL A 26 -12.48 11.10 -7.72
C VAL A 26 -11.23 10.23 -7.62
N ASP A 27 -10.99 9.74 -6.41
CA ASP A 27 -10.06 8.65 -6.14
C ASP A 27 -10.37 7.46 -7.08
N ASN A 28 -9.33 6.81 -7.58
CA ASN A 28 -9.50 5.59 -8.38
C ASN A 28 -9.95 4.45 -7.44
N ILE A 29 -11.02 3.75 -7.81
CA ILE A 29 -11.60 2.62 -7.04
C ILE A 29 -10.57 1.55 -6.63
N ASN A 30 -9.43 1.47 -7.33
CA ASN A 30 -8.38 0.49 -7.08
C ASN A 30 -7.37 0.92 -5.99
N GLN A 31 -7.25 2.21 -5.66
CA GLN A 31 -6.25 2.70 -4.70
C GLN A 31 -6.43 2.08 -3.30
N PRO A 32 -7.66 2.04 -2.72
CA PRO A 32 -7.85 1.42 -1.40
C PRO A 32 -7.46 -0.07 -1.38
N ALA A 33 -7.76 -0.81 -2.46
CA ALA A 33 -7.41 -2.22 -2.56
C ALA A 33 -5.89 -2.45 -2.65
N LEU A 34 -5.17 -1.60 -3.39
CA LEU A 34 -3.70 -1.65 -3.47
C LEU A 34 -3.07 -1.38 -2.09
N ALA A 35 -3.52 -0.33 -1.41
CA ALA A 35 -3.03 0.04 -0.08
C ALA A 35 -3.33 -1.03 0.99
N ALA A 36 -4.53 -1.62 0.95
CA ALA A 36 -4.91 -2.71 1.84
C ALA A 36 -4.03 -3.94 1.62
N ALA A 37 -3.73 -4.28 0.36
CA ALA A 37 -2.90 -5.43 0.03
C ALA A 37 -1.46 -5.32 0.51
N LEU A 38 -0.87 -4.11 0.45
CA LEU A 38 0.44 -3.83 1.02
C LEU A 38 0.43 -3.98 2.54
N THR A 39 -0.57 -3.39 3.19
CA THR A 39 -0.71 -3.36 4.65
C THR A 39 -0.89 -4.76 5.24
N GLU A 40 -1.80 -5.54 4.67
CA GLU A 40 -2.09 -6.90 5.13
C GLU A 40 -0.84 -7.80 5.07
N SER A 41 -0.08 -7.72 3.98
CA SER A 41 1.15 -8.54 3.81
C SER A 41 2.18 -8.24 4.89
N LEU A 42 2.35 -6.95 5.26
CA LEU A 42 3.26 -6.55 6.34
C LEU A 42 2.75 -7.00 7.71
N GLN A 43 1.45 -6.95 7.94
CA GLN A 43 0.84 -7.45 9.18
C GLN A 43 1.07 -8.96 9.35
N LEU A 44 0.80 -9.75 8.30
CA LEU A 44 1.00 -11.20 8.32
C LEU A 44 2.47 -11.60 8.49
N ALA A 45 3.40 -10.80 7.96
CA ALA A 45 4.83 -10.98 8.14
C ALA A 45 5.35 -10.47 9.51
N GLY A 46 4.47 -10.00 10.41
CA GLY A 46 4.86 -9.49 11.73
C GLY A 46 5.66 -8.18 11.70
N LYS A 47 5.61 -7.44 10.58
CA LYS A 47 6.32 -6.16 10.40
C LYS A 47 5.55 -4.97 10.96
N ILE A 48 4.25 -5.15 11.27
CA ILE A 48 3.41 -4.13 11.91
C ILE A 48 3.26 -4.47 13.39
N SER A 49 3.88 -3.67 14.25
CA SER A 49 3.71 -3.72 15.71
C SER A 49 2.62 -2.76 16.20
N VAL A 50 2.33 -2.79 17.51
CA VAL A 50 1.38 -1.84 18.14
C VAL A 50 1.76 -0.37 17.88
N ASN A 51 3.06 -0.07 17.81
CA ASN A 51 3.60 1.27 17.57
C ASN A 51 4.03 1.51 16.12
N THR A 52 3.69 0.62 15.18
CA THR A 52 3.98 0.80 13.75
C THR A 52 2.73 1.25 13.03
N LEU A 53 2.82 2.24 12.15
CA LEU A 53 1.66 2.78 11.46
C LEU A 53 1.83 2.67 9.94
N THR A 54 0.86 2.01 9.30
CA THR A 54 0.61 2.15 7.87
C THR A 54 -0.57 3.07 7.68
N THR A 55 -0.52 3.95 6.68
CA THR A 55 -1.59 4.92 6.44
C THR A 55 -2.03 4.92 4.98
N THR A 56 -3.33 5.18 4.74
CA THR A 56 -3.92 5.26 3.40
C THR A 56 -4.71 6.56 3.29
N ASN A 57 -4.40 7.42 2.31
CA ASN A 57 -5.02 8.73 2.13
C ASN A 57 -5.15 9.51 3.45
N TYR A 58 -4.04 9.60 4.19
CA TYR A 58 -4.02 10.07 5.57
C TYR A 58 -3.07 11.25 5.74
N GLY A 59 -3.53 12.31 6.42
CA GLY A 59 -2.80 13.56 6.52
C GLY A 59 -1.52 13.49 7.35
N ILE A 60 -0.39 13.70 6.69
CA ILE A 60 0.92 13.96 7.31
C ILE A 60 1.14 15.48 7.33
N CYS A 61 1.36 16.02 8.52
CA CYS A 61 1.32 17.44 8.80
C CYS A 61 2.70 18.00 9.15
N ALA A 62 2.97 19.22 8.69
CA ALA A 62 4.04 20.05 9.21
C ALA A 62 3.62 21.53 9.19
N THR A 63 4.28 22.37 9.98
CA THR A 63 4.11 23.83 9.90
C THR A 63 5.29 24.44 9.17
N LEU A 64 5.05 25.02 7.99
CA LEU A 64 6.06 25.68 7.16
C LEU A 64 5.76 27.17 7.08
N ASN A 65 6.70 28.02 7.50
CA ASN A 65 6.54 29.48 7.49
C ASN A 65 5.21 29.95 8.12
N ASN A 66 4.90 29.40 9.30
CA ASN A 66 3.68 29.67 10.09
C ASN A 66 2.36 29.25 9.40
N LYS A 67 2.42 28.41 8.36
CA LYS A 67 1.24 27.82 7.72
C LYS A 67 1.26 26.31 7.87
N ILE A 68 0.11 25.74 8.22
CA ILE A 68 -0.07 24.29 8.26
C ILE A 68 -0.04 23.78 6.81
N VAL A 69 0.77 22.76 6.57
CA VAL A 69 0.84 22.00 5.33
C VAL A 69 0.46 20.57 5.66
N ILE A 70 -0.48 20.03 4.90
CA ILE A 70 -0.94 18.64 5.02
C ILE A 70 -0.77 17.99 3.66
N LYS A 71 -0.13 16.81 3.64
CA LYS A 71 -0.07 15.93 2.47
C LYS A 71 -0.56 14.54 2.86
N ALA A 72 -1.39 13.96 2.01
CA ALA A 72 -1.95 12.64 2.20
C ALA A 72 -1.44 11.74 1.06
N PRO A 73 -0.41 10.91 1.32
CA PRO A 73 0.00 9.91 0.36
C PRO A 73 -1.05 8.80 0.25
N ASP A 74 -1.12 8.16 -0.90
CA ASP A 74 -1.97 6.98 -1.09
C ASP A 74 -1.58 5.85 -0.15
N TRP A 75 -0.27 5.70 0.12
CA TRP A 75 0.20 4.80 1.17
C TRP A 75 1.49 5.29 1.83
N ALA A 76 1.63 5.09 3.14
CA ALA A 76 2.90 5.31 3.83
C ALA A 76 3.14 4.31 4.96
N PHE A 77 4.41 4.12 5.32
CA PHE A 77 4.83 3.31 6.46
C PHE A 77 5.72 4.12 7.41
N ILE A 78 5.30 4.17 8.66
CA ILE A 78 5.99 4.80 9.79
C ILE A 78 6.41 3.67 10.72
N ALA A 79 7.72 3.47 10.86
CA ALA A 79 8.28 2.37 11.63
C ALA A 79 7.87 2.42 13.11
N LYS A 80 7.84 3.62 13.68
CA LYS A 80 7.54 3.85 15.09
C LYS A 80 6.81 5.17 15.34
N ILE A 81 5.69 5.09 16.04
CA ILE A 81 5.05 6.22 16.73
C ILE A 81 5.44 6.22 18.21
N ASN A 82 5.52 7.41 18.80
CA ASN A 82 5.87 7.64 20.21
C ASN A 82 4.65 7.96 21.09
N VAL A 83 3.47 8.04 20.48
CA VAL A 83 2.18 8.34 21.13
C VAL A 83 1.20 7.18 20.94
N SER A 84 0.07 7.21 21.64
CA SER A 84 -0.96 6.19 21.45
C SER A 84 -1.65 6.32 20.08
N ARG A 85 -2.31 5.26 19.61
CA ARG A 85 -3.02 5.30 18.33
C ARG A 85 -4.18 6.29 18.33
N GLU A 86 -4.79 6.52 19.48
CA GLU A 86 -5.88 7.48 19.67
C GLU A 86 -5.43 8.92 19.38
N GLU A 87 -4.17 9.25 19.67
CA GLU A 87 -3.56 10.56 19.41
C GLU A 87 -3.24 10.81 17.93
N VAL A 88 -3.23 9.76 17.10
CA VAL A 88 -2.96 9.82 15.65
C VAL A 88 -4.18 9.36 14.84
N THR A 89 -5.39 9.63 15.32
CA THR A 89 -6.62 9.24 14.61
C THR A 89 -6.91 10.07 13.36
N ARG A 90 -6.57 11.37 13.38
CA ARG A 90 -6.94 12.32 12.32
C ARG A 90 -5.79 12.73 11.40
N SER A 91 -4.59 12.79 11.95
CA SER A 91 -3.39 13.24 11.25
C SER A 91 -2.13 12.89 12.06
N TYR A 92 -1.00 12.83 11.37
CA TYR A 92 0.29 12.50 11.95
C TYR A 92 1.28 13.64 11.73
N THR A 93 1.99 14.04 12.78
CA THR A 93 3.05 15.03 12.75
C THR A 93 4.35 14.37 13.20
N PRO A 94 5.29 14.09 12.28
CA PRO A 94 6.61 13.57 12.63
C PRO A 94 7.36 14.47 13.63
N GLU A 95 8.39 13.93 14.28
CA GLU A 95 9.13 14.52 15.42
C GLU A 95 8.30 14.59 16.71
N LEU A 96 7.06 15.08 16.63
CA LEU A 96 6.17 15.18 17.78
C LEU A 96 5.54 13.83 18.14
N GLN A 97 5.00 13.12 17.13
CA GLN A 97 4.22 11.90 17.34
C GLN A 97 5.00 10.62 16.98
N GLY A 98 6.20 10.74 16.42
CA GLY A 98 7.02 9.60 16.02
C GLY A 98 8.04 9.90 14.94
N ASP A 99 8.51 8.83 14.30
CA ASP A 99 9.51 8.87 13.24
C ASP A 99 8.95 9.47 11.93
N ILE A 100 9.84 9.99 11.09
CA ILE A 100 9.51 10.30 9.70
C ILE A 100 9.08 8.99 8.99
N PRO A 101 8.07 9.04 8.09
CA PRO A 101 7.75 7.87 7.26
C PRO A 101 9.01 7.36 6.56
N VAL A 102 9.20 6.04 6.61
CA VAL A 102 10.30 5.37 5.91
C VAL A 102 10.07 5.39 4.39
N ILE A 103 8.79 5.32 4.02
CA ILE A 103 8.35 5.27 2.64
C ILE A 103 6.99 5.95 2.49
N VAL A 104 6.85 6.70 1.40
CA VAL A 104 5.57 7.26 0.92
C VAL A 104 5.37 6.82 -0.54
N MET A 105 4.15 6.44 -0.87
CA MET A 105 3.76 5.94 -2.18
C MET A 105 2.55 6.70 -2.71
N GLU A 106 2.55 6.94 -4.01
CA GLU A 106 1.47 7.58 -4.75
C GLU A 106 1.10 6.66 -5.93
N PHE A 107 -0.20 6.42 -6.10
CA PHE A 107 -0.78 5.52 -7.10
C PHE A 107 -1.48 6.36 -8.17
N ILE A 108 -0.82 6.53 -9.30
CA ILE A 108 -1.31 7.38 -10.38
C ILE A 108 -2.15 6.59 -11.38
N SER A 109 -3.25 7.18 -11.85
CA SER A 109 -4.07 6.62 -12.94
C SER A 109 -3.97 7.41 -14.25
N ASP A 110 -3.34 8.58 -14.21
CA ASP A 110 -2.93 9.38 -15.37
C ASP A 110 -1.64 10.13 -15.03
N THR A 111 -0.91 10.58 -16.04
CA THR A 111 0.35 11.34 -15.94
C THR A 111 0.13 12.72 -15.31
N GLN A 112 -0.09 12.76 -14.00
CA GLN A 112 -0.24 14.02 -13.27
C GLN A 112 1.12 14.62 -12.90
N GLU A 113 1.35 15.88 -13.29
CA GLU A 113 2.54 16.68 -12.92
C GLU A 113 2.58 17.04 -11.41
N THR A 114 1.51 16.75 -10.66
CA THR A 114 1.35 17.10 -9.24
C THR A 114 2.29 16.31 -8.33
N GLU A 115 2.51 15.04 -8.63
CA GLU A 115 3.38 14.15 -7.86
C GLU A 115 4.86 14.55 -7.94
N TYR A 116 5.25 15.13 -9.08
CA TYR A 116 6.59 15.68 -9.34
C TYR A 116 6.72 17.15 -8.98
N SER A 117 5.70 17.75 -8.35
CA SER A 117 5.70 19.19 -8.09
C SER A 117 6.76 19.58 -7.06
N ILE A 118 7.87 20.14 -7.56
CA ILE A 118 8.96 20.73 -6.78
C ILE A 118 8.63 22.13 -6.23
N LYS A 119 7.39 22.59 -6.41
CA LYS A 119 6.94 23.93 -6.01
C LYS A 119 7.12 24.13 -4.51
N ALA A 120 7.96 25.09 -4.14
CA ALA A 120 8.19 25.48 -2.74
C ALA A 120 7.17 26.51 -2.21
N THR A 121 6.46 27.21 -3.11
CA THR A 121 5.46 28.22 -2.73
C THR A 121 4.15 27.59 -2.29
N TYR A 122 3.44 28.24 -1.36
CA TYR A 122 2.23 27.67 -0.77
C TYR A 122 1.07 27.52 -1.78
N PRO A 123 0.30 26.42 -1.73
CA PRO A 123 0.64 25.16 -1.04
C PRO A 123 1.81 24.48 -1.75
N PRO A 124 2.83 23.97 -1.01
CA PRO A 124 3.97 23.32 -1.64
C PRO A 124 3.54 22.04 -2.35
N GLY A 125 4.27 21.65 -3.38
CA GLY A 125 4.06 20.39 -4.10
C GLY A 125 4.43 19.17 -3.25
N LYS A 126 3.90 17.99 -3.60
CA LYS A 126 4.14 16.73 -2.87
C LYS A 126 5.64 16.39 -2.85
N TRP A 127 6.30 16.41 -4.02
CA TRP A 127 7.74 16.18 -4.13
C TRP A 127 8.56 17.06 -3.19
N PHE A 128 8.36 18.38 -3.24
CA PHE A 128 9.08 19.31 -2.38
C PHE A 128 8.85 19.00 -0.90
N PHE A 129 7.61 18.70 -0.52
CA PHE A 129 7.27 18.39 0.86
C PHE A 129 7.95 17.12 1.36
N TYR A 130 7.90 16.03 0.59
CA TYR A 130 8.54 14.78 0.99
C TYR A 130 10.07 14.85 0.93
N GLU A 131 10.66 15.49 -0.07
CA GLU A 131 12.13 15.59 -0.23
C GLU A 131 12.76 16.59 0.75
N ARG A 132 12.22 17.81 0.83
CA ARG A 132 12.89 18.93 1.51
C ARG A 132 12.42 19.15 2.93
N ILE A 133 11.14 18.89 3.20
CA ILE A 133 10.54 19.13 4.51
C ILE A 133 10.60 17.87 5.37
N LEU A 134 9.98 16.78 4.92
CA LEU A 134 9.97 15.53 5.68
C LEU A 134 11.25 14.72 5.52
N LYS A 135 11.93 14.82 4.37
CA LYS A 135 13.12 14.01 4.07
C LYS A 135 12.83 12.50 4.17
N VAL A 136 11.71 12.07 3.60
CA VAL A 136 11.32 10.66 3.54
C VAL A 136 12.42 9.88 2.80
N PRO A 137 12.92 8.74 3.32
CA PRO A 137 14.01 8.00 2.65
C PRO A 137 13.63 7.44 1.27
N ASN A 138 12.39 6.95 1.11
CA ASN A 138 11.93 6.29 -0.10
C ASN A 138 10.61 6.90 -0.59
N TYR A 139 10.59 7.41 -1.82
CA TYR A 139 9.39 7.92 -2.47
C TYR A 139 9.07 7.11 -3.72
N ILE A 140 7.87 6.54 -3.77
CA ILE A 140 7.45 5.65 -4.86
C ILE A 140 6.28 6.25 -5.62
N ILE A 141 6.36 6.20 -6.94
CA ILE A 141 5.23 6.44 -7.83
C ILE A 141 4.93 5.14 -8.55
N PHE A 142 3.68 4.70 -8.49
CA PHE A 142 3.22 3.46 -9.12
C PHE A 142 2.03 3.72 -10.03
N GLU A 143 2.12 3.26 -11.27
CA GLU A 143 1.01 3.29 -12.24
C GLU A 143 0.40 1.89 -12.34
N PRO A 144 -0.82 1.64 -11.83
CA PRO A 144 -1.38 0.29 -11.73
C PRO A 144 -1.68 -0.41 -13.06
N ASP A 145 -1.90 0.34 -14.13
CA ASP A 145 -2.26 -0.22 -15.45
C ASP A 145 -1.00 -0.69 -16.20
N SER A 146 0.04 0.16 -16.25
CA SER A 146 1.33 -0.21 -16.86
C SER A 146 2.20 -1.06 -15.94
N GLY A 147 2.01 -0.98 -14.62
CA GLY A 147 2.88 -1.57 -13.63
C GLY A 147 4.23 -0.90 -13.51
N SER A 148 4.38 0.33 -14.00
CA SER A 148 5.59 1.11 -13.81
C SER A 148 5.77 1.44 -12.33
N ILE A 149 6.99 1.26 -11.82
CA ILE A 149 7.42 1.75 -10.52
C ILE A 149 8.57 2.71 -10.75
N GLU A 150 8.42 3.93 -10.27
CA GLU A 150 9.52 4.86 -10.10
C GLU A 150 9.86 4.95 -8.62
N MET A 151 11.04 4.47 -8.24
CA MET A 151 11.55 4.60 -6.88
C MET A 151 12.59 5.71 -6.82
N TYR A 152 12.36 6.68 -5.95
CA TYR A 152 13.31 7.71 -5.61
C TYR A 152 13.83 7.51 -4.20
N ARG A 153 15.15 7.53 -4.03
CA ARG A 153 15.80 7.42 -2.72
C ARG A 153 16.49 8.71 -2.34
N LEU A 154 16.28 9.16 -1.11
CA LEU A 154 16.93 10.35 -0.58
C LEU A 154 18.40 10.03 -0.30
N GLN A 155 19.30 10.74 -0.97
CA GLN A 155 20.74 10.58 -0.78
C GLN A 155 21.29 11.53 0.28
N HIS A 156 22.55 11.33 0.67
CA HIS A 156 23.26 12.22 1.60
C HIS A 156 23.32 13.68 1.11
N THR A 157 23.20 13.91 -0.20
CA THR A 157 23.09 15.23 -0.84
C THR A 157 21.73 15.92 -0.58
N GLN A 158 20.82 15.28 0.16
CA GLN A 158 19.46 15.74 0.44
C GLN A 158 18.61 15.96 -0.82
N GLN A 159 18.80 15.08 -1.80
CA GLN A 159 18.04 15.06 -3.05
C GLN A 159 17.62 13.64 -3.37
N TYR A 160 16.45 13.51 -3.97
CA TYR A 160 15.96 12.26 -4.51
C TYR A 160 16.72 11.89 -5.79
N ILE A 161 17.15 10.64 -5.85
CA ILE A 161 17.73 10.03 -7.05
C ILE A 161 16.91 8.81 -7.43
N LEU A 162 16.55 8.71 -8.71
CA LEU A 162 15.87 7.54 -9.27
C LEU A 162 16.74 6.30 -9.08
N GLN A 163 16.14 5.24 -8.56
CA GLN A 163 16.79 3.96 -8.35
C GLN A 163 16.46 3.02 -9.51
N GLU A 164 17.38 2.11 -9.81
CA GLU A 164 17.16 1.00 -10.74
C GLU A 164 16.74 -0.24 -9.96
N PRO A 165 15.85 -1.09 -10.50
CA PRO A 165 15.47 -2.33 -9.86
C PRO A 165 16.59 -3.40 -9.97
N ASP A 166 16.44 -4.47 -9.19
CA ASP A 166 17.25 -5.68 -9.30
C ASP A 166 16.94 -6.46 -10.60
N GLU A 167 17.67 -7.56 -10.81
CA GLU A 167 17.49 -8.47 -11.96
C GLU A 167 16.06 -9.04 -12.08
N ASN A 168 15.29 -9.05 -10.98
CA ASN A 168 13.92 -9.53 -10.91
C ASN A 168 12.88 -8.38 -10.98
N GLN A 169 13.30 -7.17 -11.36
CA GLN A 169 12.45 -5.99 -11.42
C GLN A 169 11.89 -5.56 -10.04
N ARG A 170 12.69 -5.70 -8.98
CA ARG A 170 12.32 -5.34 -7.60
C ARG A 170 13.27 -4.35 -6.98
N TYR A 171 12.74 -3.54 -6.08
CA TYR A 171 13.42 -2.43 -5.43
C TYR A 171 13.68 -2.73 -3.96
N TRP A 172 14.93 -2.65 -3.53
CA TRP A 172 15.30 -2.91 -2.13
C TRP A 172 15.03 -1.70 -1.24
N ILE A 173 14.24 -1.89 -0.18
CA ILE A 173 13.96 -0.89 0.85
C ILE A 173 14.64 -1.34 2.15
N ALA A 174 15.85 -0.83 2.36
CA ALA A 174 16.74 -1.26 3.44
C ALA A 174 16.12 -1.06 4.82
N GLU A 175 15.38 0.02 5.02
CA GLU A 175 14.76 0.37 6.30
C GLU A 175 13.65 -0.61 6.71
N MET A 176 13.08 -1.35 5.75
CA MET A 176 12.06 -2.39 5.99
C MET A 176 12.61 -3.81 5.92
N ASN A 177 13.83 -3.96 5.38
CA ASN A 177 14.42 -5.23 4.97
C ASN A 177 13.49 -6.03 4.04
N LEU A 178 12.98 -5.37 3.01
CA LEU A 178 12.05 -5.95 2.04
C LEU A 178 12.37 -5.42 0.64
N TYR A 179 12.07 -6.24 -0.35
CA TYR A 179 11.95 -5.82 -1.73
C TYR A 179 10.50 -5.43 -2.04
N LEU A 180 10.30 -4.35 -2.79
CA LEU A 180 9.05 -3.96 -3.39
C LEU A 180 9.08 -4.27 -4.89
N GLY A 181 8.01 -4.84 -5.42
CA GLY A 181 7.94 -5.16 -6.85
C GLY A 181 6.52 -5.34 -7.33
N VAL A 182 6.39 -5.61 -8.63
CA VAL A 182 5.10 -5.83 -9.27
C VAL A 182 4.83 -7.32 -9.42
N TRP A 183 3.62 -7.72 -9.06
CA TRP A 183 3.08 -9.04 -9.31
C TRP A 183 1.76 -8.95 -10.09
N GLN A 184 1.59 -9.82 -11.08
CA GLN A 184 0.38 -9.89 -11.90
C GLN A 184 -0.53 -11.02 -11.40
N GLY A 185 -1.77 -10.69 -11.07
CA GLY A 185 -2.79 -11.69 -10.74
C GLY A 185 -4.05 -11.09 -10.13
N THR A 186 -4.80 -11.92 -9.39
CA THR A 186 -6.17 -11.59 -8.99
C THR A 186 -6.34 -11.57 -7.49
N ARG A 187 -6.95 -10.51 -6.98
CA ARG A 187 -7.39 -10.35 -5.59
C ARG A 187 -8.69 -9.54 -5.57
N GLU A 188 -9.65 -9.95 -4.73
CA GLU A 188 -10.92 -9.23 -4.52
C GLU A 188 -11.65 -8.89 -5.85
N ASN A 189 -11.65 -9.83 -6.81
CA ASN A 189 -12.20 -9.69 -8.17
C ASN A 189 -11.49 -8.67 -9.09
N ARG A 190 -10.39 -8.05 -8.64
CA ARG A 190 -9.50 -7.25 -9.48
C ARG A 190 -8.37 -8.12 -10.00
N THR A 191 -8.31 -8.28 -11.32
CA THR A 191 -7.18 -8.90 -12.03
C THR A 191 -6.30 -7.80 -12.61
N GLY A 192 -5.02 -7.79 -12.27
CA GLY A 192 -4.12 -6.72 -12.70
C GLY A 192 -2.75 -6.80 -12.05
N LYS A 193 -2.02 -5.68 -12.14
CA LYS A 193 -0.72 -5.51 -11.52
C LYS A 193 -0.91 -5.01 -10.09
N TRP A 194 -0.15 -5.58 -9.18
CA TRP A 194 -0.18 -5.32 -7.74
C TRP A 194 1.23 -5.04 -7.26
N LEU A 195 1.37 -4.02 -6.41
CA LEU A 195 2.56 -3.89 -5.58
C LEU A 195 2.55 -4.96 -4.50
N ARG A 196 3.67 -5.67 -4.34
CA ARG A 196 3.85 -6.68 -3.29
C ARG A 196 5.22 -6.57 -2.64
N TRP A 197 5.34 -7.24 -1.50
CA TRP A 197 6.57 -7.31 -0.72
C TRP A 197 7.22 -8.68 -0.87
N TRP A 198 8.54 -8.69 -1.01
CA TRP A 198 9.36 -9.91 -0.95
C TRP A 198 10.35 -9.79 0.21
N GLY A 199 10.56 -10.90 0.92
CA GLY A 199 11.58 -11.02 1.96
C GLY A 199 13.00 -10.98 1.40
N GLU A 200 13.99 -10.91 2.30
CA GLU A 200 15.42 -10.84 1.95
C GLU A 200 15.88 -12.06 1.14
N GLN A 201 15.26 -13.22 1.38
CA GLN A 201 15.55 -14.47 0.66
C GLN A 201 14.82 -14.56 -0.69
N GLY A 202 14.10 -13.50 -1.09
CA GLY A 202 13.35 -13.45 -2.35
C GLY A 202 12.01 -14.17 -2.30
N ASN A 203 11.52 -14.57 -1.13
CA ASN A 203 10.19 -15.16 -0.94
C ASN A 203 9.12 -14.07 -0.94
N LEU A 204 8.04 -14.28 -1.70
CA LEU A 204 6.89 -13.37 -1.73
C LEU A 204 6.17 -13.41 -0.38
N LEU A 205 5.91 -12.25 0.22
CA LEU A 205 5.08 -12.17 1.44
C LEU A 205 3.62 -12.42 1.06
N PRO A 206 2.97 -13.45 1.61
CA PRO A 206 1.65 -13.89 1.18
C PRO A 206 0.54 -12.95 1.68
N TRP A 207 -0.60 -13.00 0.99
CA TRP A 207 -1.86 -12.44 1.43
C TRP A 207 -2.62 -13.45 2.30
N GLY A 208 -3.59 -12.97 3.08
CA GLY A 208 -4.30 -13.84 4.02
C GLY A 208 -5.05 -14.99 3.34
N PHE A 209 -5.64 -14.72 2.16
CA PHE A 209 -6.32 -15.78 1.41
C PHE A 209 -5.37 -16.83 0.83
N GLU A 210 -4.13 -16.44 0.47
CA GLU A 210 -3.12 -17.37 -0.04
C GLU A 210 -2.69 -18.33 1.07
N LEU A 211 -2.42 -17.81 2.26
CA LEU A 211 -2.14 -18.61 3.46
C LEU A 211 -3.31 -19.56 3.80
N ALA A 212 -4.54 -19.05 3.78
CA ALA A 212 -5.72 -19.86 4.07
C ALA A 212 -5.91 -21.00 3.05
N GLN A 213 -5.60 -20.76 1.77
CA GLN A 213 -5.63 -21.79 0.74
C GLN A 213 -4.53 -22.83 0.95
N GLU A 214 -3.32 -22.42 1.28
CA GLU A 214 -2.20 -23.34 1.56
C GLU A 214 -2.51 -24.24 2.77
N GLU A 215 -2.99 -23.66 3.87
CA GLU A 215 -3.37 -24.42 5.07
C GLU A 215 -4.53 -25.39 4.79
N ARG A 216 -5.51 -25.00 3.97
CA ARG A 216 -6.58 -25.90 3.55
C ARG A 216 -6.06 -27.08 2.72
N GLN A 217 -5.10 -26.83 1.83
CA GLN A 217 -4.49 -27.89 1.03
C GLN A 217 -3.68 -28.85 1.89
N ARG A 218 -2.91 -28.33 2.86
CA ARG A 218 -2.16 -29.16 3.82
C ARG A 218 -3.08 -30.04 4.66
N ALA A 219 -4.14 -29.47 5.23
CA ALA A 219 -5.12 -30.22 6.02
C ALA A 219 -5.80 -31.33 5.20
N GLU A 220 -6.13 -31.06 3.93
CA GLU A 220 -6.73 -32.05 3.04
C GLU A 220 -5.73 -33.18 2.68
N GLN A 221 -4.47 -32.84 2.42
CA GLN A 221 -3.42 -33.83 2.14
C GLN A 221 -3.15 -34.72 3.37
N GLU A 222 -3.05 -34.13 4.56
CA GLU A 222 -2.86 -34.88 5.80
C GLU A 222 -4.05 -35.81 6.07
N ARG A 223 -5.27 -35.32 5.87
CA ARG A 223 -6.48 -36.13 5.97
C ARG A 223 -6.46 -37.33 5.01
N GLN A 224 -6.13 -37.11 3.74
CA GLN A 224 -6.04 -38.19 2.75
C GLN A 224 -4.93 -39.20 3.10
N CYS A 225 -3.80 -38.72 3.62
CA CYS A 225 -2.71 -39.58 4.09
C CYS A 225 -3.15 -40.44 5.30
N ALA A 226 -3.80 -39.82 6.29
CA ALA A 226 -4.33 -40.50 7.46
C ALA A 226 -5.40 -41.53 7.09
N GLU A 227 -6.34 -41.19 6.20
CA GLU A 227 -7.37 -42.12 5.72
C GLU A 227 -6.76 -43.32 5.00
N ARG A 228 -5.73 -43.10 4.17
CA ARG A 228 -5.00 -44.17 3.48
C ARG A 228 -4.23 -45.06 4.45
N LEU A 229 -3.55 -44.49 5.43
CA LEU A 229 -2.81 -45.23 6.45
C LEU A 229 -3.76 -46.05 7.33
N ALA A 230 -4.87 -45.45 7.77
CA ALA A 230 -5.90 -46.15 8.53
C ALA A 230 -6.51 -47.32 7.74
N ALA A 231 -6.72 -47.16 6.43
CA ALA A 231 -7.16 -48.25 5.55
C ALA A 231 -6.13 -49.38 5.46
N GLN A 232 -4.82 -49.06 5.36
CA GLN A 232 -3.75 -50.05 5.35
C GLN A 232 -3.61 -50.78 6.69
N LEU A 233 -3.73 -50.08 7.82
CA LEU A 233 -3.70 -50.67 9.15
C LEU A 233 -4.88 -51.64 9.35
N ARG A 234 -6.10 -51.22 8.99
CA ARG A 234 -7.28 -52.10 9.02
C ARG A 234 -7.11 -53.34 8.13
N ALA A 235 -6.52 -53.18 6.94
CA ALA A 235 -6.22 -54.31 6.06
C ALA A 235 -5.16 -55.27 6.64
N ALA A 236 -4.25 -54.76 7.47
CA ALA A 236 -3.28 -55.55 8.22
C ALA A 236 -3.85 -56.14 9.53
N GLY A 237 -5.14 -55.92 9.83
CA GLY A 237 -5.80 -56.40 11.05
C GLY A 237 -5.45 -55.59 12.31
N ILE A 238 -4.87 -54.40 12.15
CA ILE A 238 -4.56 -53.46 13.24
C ILE A 238 -5.67 -52.40 13.27
N GLU A 239 -6.31 -52.21 14.41
CA GLU A 239 -7.30 -51.16 14.61
C GLU A 239 -6.57 -49.82 14.84
N PRO A 240 -6.67 -48.84 13.92
CA PRO A 240 -5.99 -47.56 14.09
C PRO A 240 -6.71 -46.72 15.14
N GLU A 241 -5.96 -46.12 16.07
CA GLU A 241 -6.44 -44.98 16.86
C GLU A 241 -6.47 -43.77 15.94
N VAL A 242 -7.68 -43.34 15.57
CA VAL A 242 -7.95 -42.16 14.73
C VAL A 242 -8.46 -41.04 15.62
#